data_AF-A0A8C7F7B0-F1
#
_entry.id   AF-A0A8C7F7B0-F1
#
_cell.length_a   1.000
_cell.length_b   1.000
_cell.length_c   1.000
_cell.angle_alpha   90.00
_cell.angle_beta   90.00
_cell.angle_gamma   90.00
#
_symmetry.space_group_name_H-M   'P 1'
#
loop_
_entity.id
_entity.type
_entity.pdbx_description
1 polymer ?
#
loop_
_entity_poly.entity_id
_entity_poly.type
_entity_poly.pdbx_seq_one_letter_code
_entity_poly.pdbx_strand_id
1 'polypeptide(L)'
;MLAVVKFMTETLNRTTAVPYQIRTMGIYLVIEANNGLILMWDRKTSMFIKLNPQFKGHVCGLCGNYDGNANNDFTTRSQAVVVNPLDFGNSWKVSASCPDAKTKGAPVLPTLTGSLGHRRQCSIIQSKVFTDCHSKVDPSPFYDACVTDSCACDSGGDCECFCTAVAAYAEACNEAGACIAWRSPQICPLFCDYYNPPGECEWHYKACGAQCMKTCRNPSGSCSTQIPPLEGTVDIHLGSILLTTIFYNRHLVFI
;
A
#
# COMPACT_ATOMS: atom_id res chain seq x y z
N MET A 1 0.52 13.18 0.22
CA MET A 1 1.96 13.14 -0.13
C MET A 1 2.31 11.68 -0.42
N LEU A 2 2.22 11.23 -1.67
CA LEU A 2 2.75 9.92 -2.06
C LEU A 2 4.28 10.02 -2.06
N ALA A 3 4.92 9.35 -1.11
CA ALA A 3 6.36 9.19 -1.12
C ALA A 3 6.72 8.10 -2.13
N VAL A 4 7.37 8.48 -3.23
CA VAL A 4 8.13 7.52 -4.04
C VAL A 4 9.35 7.12 -3.21
N VAL A 5 9.21 6.12 -2.35
CA VAL A 5 10.33 5.57 -1.59
C VAL A 5 11.17 4.74 -2.55
N LYS A 6 12.26 5.32 -3.06
CA LYS A 6 13.29 4.55 -3.74
C LYS A 6 14.13 3.84 -2.67
N PHE A 7 13.93 2.55 -2.49
CA PHE A 7 14.87 1.73 -1.72
C PHE A 7 16.17 1.62 -2.51
N MET A 8 17.25 2.15 -1.95
CA MET A 8 18.60 1.89 -2.41
C MET A 8 19.15 0.74 -1.57
N THR A 9 19.49 -0.37 -2.22
CA THR A 9 20.44 -1.31 -1.67
C THR A 9 21.83 -0.69 -1.84
N GLU A 10 22.39 -0.10 -0.78
CA GLU A 10 23.83 0.07 -0.72
C GLU A 10 24.44 -1.33 -0.64
N THR A 11 25.23 -1.71 -1.65
CA THR A 11 26.10 -2.88 -1.55
C THR A 11 27.17 -2.55 -0.51
N LEU A 12 26.84 -2.76 0.77
CA LEU A 12 27.82 -2.82 1.84
C LEU A 12 28.81 -3.92 1.45
N ASN A 13 30.09 -3.58 1.36
CA ASN A 13 31.18 -4.49 1.07
C ASN A 13 31.19 -5.63 2.10
N ARG A 14 30.48 -6.71 1.75
CA ARG A 14 30.43 -8.08 2.30
C ARG A 14 30.12 -8.21 3.80
N THR A 15 28.84 -8.35 4.16
CA THR A 15 28.38 -9.16 5.33
C THR A 15 26.89 -9.50 5.24
N THR A 16 26.58 -10.81 5.16
CA THR A 16 25.27 -11.48 5.33
C THR A 16 24.04 -10.82 4.70
N ALA A 17 23.57 -11.37 3.58
CA ALA A 17 22.23 -11.09 3.08
C ALA A 17 21.20 -11.36 4.18
N VAL A 18 20.36 -10.38 4.51
CA VAL A 18 19.26 -10.56 5.45
C VAL A 18 18.26 -11.51 4.77
N PRO A 19 17.98 -12.69 5.35
CA PRO A 19 16.98 -13.58 4.77
C PRO A 19 15.61 -12.90 4.78
N TYR A 20 14.85 -13.09 3.70
CA TYR A 20 13.52 -12.53 3.55
C TYR A 20 12.60 -13.53 2.86
N GLN A 21 11.30 -13.31 3.01
CA GLN A 21 10.25 -14.06 2.34
C GLN A 21 9.41 -13.11 1.51
N ILE A 22 9.02 -13.56 0.31
CA ILE A 22 8.10 -12.82 -0.57
C ILE A 22 6.77 -13.57 -0.64
N ARG A 23 5.68 -12.85 -0.38
CA ARG A 23 4.31 -13.35 -0.41
C ARG A 23 3.45 -12.44 -1.27
N THR A 24 2.44 -13.01 -1.92
CA THR A 24 1.38 -12.25 -2.55
C THR A 24 0.16 -12.34 -1.64
N MET A 25 -0.37 -11.19 -1.21
CA MET A 25 -1.51 -11.10 -0.31
C MET A 25 -2.52 -10.12 -0.91
N GLY A 26 -3.66 -10.62 -1.38
CA GLY A 26 -4.62 -9.82 -2.11
C GLY A 26 -3.98 -9.16 -3.33
N ILE A 27 -4.09 -7.83 -3.43
CA ILE A 27 -3.46 -7.07 -4.52
C ILE A 27 -1.98 -6.74 -4.28
N TYR A 28 -1.44 -7.04 -3.09
CA TYR A 28 -0.12 -6.60 -2.65
C TYR A 28 0.96 -7.66 -2.82
N LEU A 29 2.19 -7.19 -3.07
CA LEU A 29 3.43 -7.92 -2.84
C LEU A 29 3.96 -7.57 -1.45
N VAL A 30 4.17 -8.58 -0.61
CA VAL A 30 4.67 -8.42 0.75
C VAL A 30 6.06 -9.05 0.87
N ILE A 31 7.03 -8.26 1.32
CA ILE A 31 8.40 -8.70 1.62
C ILE A 31 8.59 -8.59 3.13
N GLU A 32 8.83 -9.73 3.77
CA GLU A 32 9.10 -9.83 5.20
C GLU A 32 10.55 -10.24 5.39
N ALA A 33 11.36 -9.36 5.97
CA ALA A 33 12.77 -9.60 6.25
C ALA A 33 12.98 -10.01 7.71
N ASN A 34 13.90 -10.95 7.97
CA ASN A 34 14.15 -11.51 9.30
C ASN A 34 14.67 -10.50 10.33
N ASN A 35 15.12 -9.32 9.89
CA ASN A 35 15.50 -8.22 10.78
C ASN A 35 14.29 -7.40 11.28
N GLY A 36 13.06 -7.75 10.90
CA GLY A 36 11.84 -7.07 11.33
C GLY A 36 11.44 -5.89 10.44
N LEU A 37 11.93 -5.82 9.21
CA LEU A 37 11.41 -4.92 8.17
C LEU A 37 10.33 -5.64 7.35
N ILE A 38 9.21 -4.97 7.13
CA ILE A 38 8.13 -5.45 6.26
C ILE A 38 7.81 -4.37 5.24
N LEU A 39 7.85 -4.72 3.96
CA LEU A 39 7.45 -3.88 2.84
C LEU A 39 6.20 -4.47 2.19
N MET A 40 5.15 -3.65 2.03
CA MET A 40 3.93 -4.01 1.32
C MET A 40 3.76 -3.04 0.15
N TRP A 41 3.71 -3.57 -1.07
CA TRP A 41 3.62 -2.76 -2.29
C TRP A 41 2.39 -3.19 -3.10
N ASP A 42 1.58 -2.22 -3.51
CA ASP A 42 0.37 -2.44 -4.32
C ASP A 42 0.65 -2.81 -5.79
N ARG A 43 1.94 -2.96 -6.16
CA ARG A 43 2.43 -3.18 -7.54
C ARG A 43 2.20 -1.99 -8.47
N LYS A 44 1.88 -0.83 -7.90
CA LYS A 44 1.66 0.44 -8.57
C LYS A 44 2.51 1.51 -7.88
N THR A 45 1.90 2.42 -7.14
CA THR A 45 2.56 3.60 -6.56
C THR A 45 2.49 3.66 -5.03
N SER A 46 1.72 2.79 -4.37
CA SER A 46 1.60 2.80 -2.90
C SER A 46 2.50 1.77 -2.27
N MET A 47 3.32 2.22 -1.33
CA MET A 47 4.16 1.36 -0.50
C MET A 47 3.97 1.67 0.97
N PHE A 48 3.90 0.62 1.77
CA PHE A 48 3.78 0.68 3.21
C PHE A 48 4.98 -0.03 3.83
N ILE A 49 5.60 0.63 4.80
CA ILE A 49 6.75 0.11 5.53
C ILE A 49 6.34 -0.05 6.98
N LYS A 50 6.47 -1.27 7.50
CA LYS A 50 6.39 -1.53 8.93
C LYS A 50 7.78 -1.92 9.42
N LEU A 51 8.17 -1.32 10.54
CA LEU A 51 9.45 -1.58 11.19
C LEU A 51 9.17 -2.13 12.59
N ASN A 52 9.97 -3.11 12.99
CA ASN A 52 9.99 -3.57 14.37
C ASN A 52 10.33 -2.39 15.31
N PRO A 53 9.68 -2.27 16.49
CA PRO A 53 9.96 -1.22 17.47
C PRO A 53 11.44 -1.07 17.88
N GLN A 54 12.28 -2.08 17.68
CA GLN A 54 13.73 -1.96 17.88
C GLN A 54 14.40 -0.88 17.02
N PHE A 55 13.80 -0.51 15.88
CA PHE A 55 14.28 0.56 15.01
C PHE A 55 13.87 1.97 15.48
N LYS A 56 13.08 2.08 16.56
CA LYS A 56 12.58 3.36 17.07
C LYS A 56 13.73 4.32 17.37
N GLY A 57 13.75 5.49 16.73
CA GLY A 57 14.84 6.48 16.86
C GLY A 57 16.18 6.10 16.23
N HIS A 58 16.25 4.99 15.49
CA HIS A 58 17.48 4.49 14.85
C HIS A 58 17.42 4.55 13.31
N VAL A 59 16.39 5.19 12.76
CA VAL A 59 16.20 5.38 11.32
C VAL A 59 16.17 6.86 10.99
N CYS A 60 16.33 7.16 9.71
CA CYS A 60 16.21 8.50 9.16
C CYS A 60 15.81 8.41 7.69
N GLY A 61 15.34 9.51 7.13
CA GLY A 61 14.92 9.59 5.74
C GLY A 61 13.59 10.30 5.59
N LEU A 62 12.98 10.12 4.42
CA LEU A 62 11.68 10.73 4.08
C LEU A 62 10.52 10.26 4.97
N CYS A 63 10.66 9.12 5.64
CA CYS A 63 9.67 8.59 6.59
C CYS A 63 9.94 9.04 8.04
N GLY A 64 10.78 10.04 8.25
CA GLY A 64 11.12 10.54 9.58
C GLY A 64 12.13 9.66 10.31
N ASN A 65 12.19 9.80 11.64
CA ASN A 65 13.15 9.10 12.49
C ASN A 65 12.52 7.98 13.35
N TYR A 66 11.20 7.81 13.25
CA TYR A 66 10.43 6.82 13.98
C TYR A 66 10.62 6.92 15.51
N ASP A 67 10.73 8.11 16.10
CA ASP A 67 10.82 8.28 17.57
C ASP A 67 9.45 8.51 18.25
N GLY A 68 8.39 8.73 17.46
CA GLY A 68 7.03 9.02 17.92
C GLY A 68 6.71 10.50 18.10
N ASN A 69 7.61 11.40 17.68
CA ASN A 69 7.44 12.85 17.73
C ASN A 69 7.38 13.45 16.31
N ALA A 70 6.18 13.67 15.79
CA ALA A 70 6.00 14.23 14.44
C ALA A 70 6.65 15.61 14.22
N ASN A 71 6.97 16.36 15.28
CA ASN A 71 7.53 17.71 15.17
C ASN A 71 8.99 17.75 14.69
N ASN A 72 9.72 16.63 14.75
CA ASN A 72 11.11 16.54 14.32
C ASN A 72 11.30 15.62 13.10
N ASP A 73 10.24 15.08 12.51
CA ASP A 73 10.34 14.15 11.38
C ASP A 73 10.96 14.81 10.13
N PHE A 74 10.85 16.14 10.00
CA PHE A 74 11.56 16.91 8.97
C PHE A 74 13.01 17.23 9.37
N THR A 75 13.76 16.18 9.72
CA THR A 75 15.20 16.25 9.96
C THR A 75 15.96 15.99 8.66
N THR A 76 16.82 16.92 8.25
CA THR A 76 17.63 16.81 7.03
C THR A 76 18.78 15.81 7.18
N ARG A 77 19.42 15.44 6.07
CA ARG A 77 20.65 14.61 6.08
C ARG A 77 21.80 15.24 6.90
N SER A 78 21.81 16.56 7.07
CA SER A 78 22.77 17.30 7.92
C SER A 78 22.31 17.44 9.38
N GLN A 79 21.29 16.68 9.81
CA GLN A 79 20.74 16.68 11.16
C GLN A 79 20.07 18.00 11.60
N ALA A 80 19.68 18.85 10.64
CA ALA A 80 18.94 20.07 10.94
C ALA A 80 17.42 19.80 10.86
N VAL A 81 16.66 20.23 11.86
CA VAL A 81 15.19 20.21 11.81
C VAL A 81 14.72 21.42 11.02
N VAL A 82 13.91 21.20 9.97
CA VAL A 82 13.38 22.24 9.11
C VAL A 82 11.86 22.20 9.07
N VAL A 83 11.24 23.33 8.74
CA VAL A 83 9.77 23.44 8.64
C VAL A 83 9.29 23.22 7.20
N ASN A 84 10.13 23.54 6.21
CA ASN A 84 9.79 23.47 4.80
C ASN A 84 9.96 22.03 4.25
N PRO A 85 8.89 21.39 3.75
CA PRO A 85 8.97 20.05 3.18
C PRO A 85 9.91 19.92 1.98
N LEU A 86 10.12 21.00 1.21
CA LEU A 86 11.03 20.99 0.06
C LEU A 86 12.50 20.96 0.51
N ASP A 87 12.85 21.75 1.51
CA ASP A 87 14.20 21.75 2.07
C ASP A 87 14.51 20.38 2.68
N PHE A 88 13.54 19.81 3.39
CA PHE A 88 13.61 18.44 3.90
C PHE A 88 13.79 17.41 2.78
N GLY A 89 12.88 17.38 1.80
CA GLY A 89 12.87 16.39 0.73
C GLY A 89 14.11 16.45 -0.16
N ASN A 90 14.56 17.66 -0.53
CA ASN A 90 15.76 17.85 -1.35
C ASN A 90 17.03 17.41 -0.61
N SER A 91 17.08 17.52 0.72
CA SER A 91 18.22 17.05 1.51
C SER A 91 18.44 15.52 1.46
N TRP A 92 17.38 14.76 1.11
CA TRP A 92 17.42 13.31 1.05
C TRP A 92 17.70 12.75 -0.35
N LYS A 93 17.94 13.59 -1.37
CA LYS A 93 18.31 13.12 -2.71
C LYS A 93 19.56 12.25 -2.67
N VAL A 94 19.52 11.16 -3.44
CA VAL A 94 20.62 10.19 -3.49
C VAL A 94 21.82 10.75 -4.26
N SER A 95 21.55 11.31 -5.44
CA SER A 95 22.58 11.89 -6.30
C SER A 95 22.55 13.40 -6.20
N ALA A 96 23.72 14.01 -6.01
CA ALA A 96 23.88 15.46 -6.07
C ALA A 96 23.53 16.03 -7.45
N SER A 97 23.62 15.23 -8.52
CA SER A 97 23.24 15.64 -9.88
C SER A 97 21.73 15.76 -10.08
N CYS A 98 20.91 15.20 -9.17
CA CYS A 98 19.47 15.39 -9.24
C CYS A 98 19.11 16.86 -8.94
N PRO A 99 18.27 17.49 -9.79
CA PRO A 99 17.82 18.85 -9.56
C PRO A 99 16.96 18.90 -8.29
N ASP A 100 17.02 20.02 -7.58
CA ASP A 100 16.14 20.25 -6.45
C ASP A 100 14.70 20.40 -6.92
N ALA A 101 13.79 19.73 -6.21
CA ALA A 101 12.37 19.97 -6.33
C ALA A 101 12.09 21.43 -5.95
N LYS A 102 11.40 22.13 -6.83
CA LYS A 102 10.95 23.50 -6.60
C LYS A 102 9.50 23.45 -6.15
N THR A 103 9.04 24.48 -5.44
CA THR A 103 7.61 24.73 -5.31
C THR A 103 7.03 24.74 -6.72
N LYS A 104 6.22 23.72 -7.05
CA LYS A 104 5.28 23.91 -8.14
C LYS A 104 4.43 25.11 -7.69
N GLY A 105 4.44 26.19 -8.47
CA GLY A 105 3.38 27.20 -8.33
C GLY A 105 2.04 26.47 -8.30
N ALA A 106 1.04 27.04 -7.62
CA ALA A 106 -0.30 26.44 -7.46
C ALA A 106 -0.61 25.59 -8.69
N PRO A 107 -0.85 24.26 -8.54
CA PRO A 107 -0.94 23.34 -9.67
C PRO A 107 -1.80 24.05 -10.70
N VAL A 108 -1.25 24.28 -11.90
CA VAL A 108 -1.96 24.97 -12.99
C VAL A 108 -3.33 24.34 -12.96
N LEU A 109 -4.35 25.09 -12.50
CA LEU A 109 -5.64 24.49 -12.24
C LEU A 109 -5.99 23.82 -13.56
N PRO A 110 -6.14 22.48 -13.59
CA PRO A 110 -6.74 21.86 -14.76
C PRO A 110 -8.02 22.64 -15.02
N THR A 111 -8.34 22.87 -16.29
CA THR A 111 -9.55 23.61 -16.71
C THR A 111 -10.68 23.38 -15.72
N LEU A 112 -11.38 24.44 -15.29
CA LEU A 112 -12.35 24.41 -14.19
C LEU A 112 -13.25 23.15 -14.21
N THR A 113 -13.61 22.69 -15.42
CA THR A 113 -14.35 21.46 -15.72
C THR A 113 -13.65 20.15 -15.32
N GLY A 114 -12.36 19.95 -15.64
CA GLY A 114 -11.59 18.76 -15.24
C GLY A 114 -11.42 18.67 -13.72
N SER A 115 -11.15 19.80 -13.06
CA SER A 115 -11.06 19.85 -11.60
C SER A 115 -12.36 19.49 -10.90
N LEU A 116 -13.53 19.81 -11.49
CA LEU A 116 -14.85 19.45 -10.97
C LEU A 116 -15.13 17.94 -11.11
N GLY A 117 -14.71 17.32 -12.22
CA GLY A 117 -14.81 15.88 -12.43
C GLY A 117 -14.06 15.08 -11.37
N HIS A 118 -12.79 15.43 -11.14
CA HIS A 118 -11.94 14.77 -10.14
C HIS A 118 -12.45 14.98 -8.71
N ARG A 119 -12.90 16.20 -8.36
CA ARG A 119 -13.54 16.47 -7.05
C ARG A 119 -14.77 15.59 -6.83
N ARG A 120 -15.64 15.46 -7.83
CA ARG A 120 -16.82 14.58 -7.75
C ARG A 120 -16.41 13.13 -7.56
N GLN A 121 -15.40 12.65 -8.28
CA GLN A 121 -14.92 11.28 -8.16
C GLN A 121 -14.34 10.99 -6.77
N CYS A 122 -13.46 11.87 -6.28
CA CYS A 122 -12.84 11.76 -4.95
C CYS A 122 -13.83 11.96 -3.78
N SER A 123 -15.02 12.53 -4.03
CA SER A 123 -16.03 12.75 -2.98
C SER A 123 -16.50 11.47 -2.29
N ILE A 124 -16.26 10.29 -2.88
CA ILE A 124 -16.51 9.00 -2.24
C ILE A 124 -15.84 8.90 -0.86
N ILE A 125 -14.63 9.46 -0.70
CA ILE A 125 -13.86 9.46 0.56
C ILE A 125 -14.64 10.14 1.70
N GLN A 126 -15.40 11.19 1.38
CA GLN A 126 -16.22 11.95 2.33
C GLN A 126 -17.69 11.51 2.32
N SER A 127 -18.05 10.54 1.49
CA SER A 127 -19.43 10.08 1.31
C SER A 127 -19.84 9.08 2.39
N LYS A 128 -21.13 8.69 2.35
CA LYS A 128 -21.68 7.70 3.27
C LYS A 128 -20.99 6.34 3.22
N VAL A 129 -20.31 6.00 2.11
CA VAL A 129 -19.55 4.76 1.94
C VAL A 129 -18.49 4.58 3.05
N PHE A 130 -17.88 5.68 3.49
CA PHE A 130 -16.80 5.67 4.48
C PHE A 130 -17.24 6.17 5.88
N THR A 131 -18.55 6.31 6.15
CA THR A 131 -19.07 6.89 7.41
C THR A 131 -18.49 6.22 8.65
N ASP A 132 -18.37 4.88 8.63
CA ASP A 132 -17.88 4.09 9.78
C ASP A 132 -16.38 4.31 10.06
N CYS A 133 -15.65 4.92 9.13
CA CYS A 133 -14.25 5.27 9.26
C CYS A 133 -14.00 6.75 9.58
N HIS A 134 -14.91 7.66 9.21
CA HIS A 134 -14.71 9.11 9.37
C HIS A 134 -14.40 9.54 10.82
N SER A 135 -14.92 8.81 11.82
CA SER A 135 -14.64 9.05 13.23
C SER A 135 -13.28 8.51 13.71
N LYS A 136 -12.64 7.65 12.92
CA LYS A 136 -11.37 6.98 13.24
C LYS A 136 -10.18 7.56 12.48
N VAL A 137 -10.40 7.98 11.24
CA VAL A 137 -9.36 8.55 10.36
C VAL A 137 -9.93 9.76 9.63
N ASP A 138 -9.28 10.93 9.78
CA ASP A 138 -9.70 12.16 9.10
C ASP A 138 -9.64 11.99 7.56
N PRO A 139 -10.77 12.11 6.84
CA PRO A 139 -10.82 11.96 5.39
C PRO A 139 -10.16 13.11 4.62
N SER A 140 -10.01 14.28 5.24
CA SER A 140 -9.59 15.53 4.57
C SER A 140 -8.25 15.42 3.82
N PRO A 141 -7.13 14.96 4.45
CA PRO A 141 -5.86 14.82 3.74
C PRO A 141 -5.89 13.79 2.60
N PHE A 142 -6.72 12.74 2.73
CA PHE A 142 -6.88 11.73 1.69
C PHE A 142 -7.71 12.24 0.50
N TYR A 143 -8.76 13.03 0.77
CA TYR A 143 -9.55 13.69 -0.27
C TYR A 143 -8.69 14.68 -1.07
N ASP A 144 -7.93 15.53 -0.39
CA ASP A 144 -7.06 16.52 -1.05
C ASP A 144 -5.94 15.85 -1.86
N ALA A 145 -5.37 14.75 -1.35
CA ALA A 145 -4.43 13.92 -2.09
C ALA A 145 -5.08 13.31 -3.34
N CYS A 146 -6.25 12.68 -3.21
CA CYS A 146 -6.99 12.12 -4.33
C CYS A 146 -7.24 13.16 -5.43
N VAL A 147 -7.73 14.35 -5.08
CA VAL A 147 -8.00 15.40 -6.07
C VAL A 147 -6.70 15.85 -6.74
N THR A 148 -5.63 16.03 -5.96
CA THR A 148 -4.32 16.43 -6.49
C THR A 148 -3.75 15.39 -7.45
N ASP A 149 -3.79 14.11 -7.07
CA ASP A 149 -3.23 13.01 -7.86
C ASP A 149 -4.05 12.80 -9.14
N SER A 150 -5.38 12.76 -9.05
CA SER A 150 -6.24 12.65 -10.23
C SER A 150 -6.08 13.84 -11.18
N CYS A 151 -5.87 15.05 -10.67
CA CYS A 151 -5.58 16.24 -11.50
C CYS A 151 -4.20 16.20 -12.17
N ALA A 152 -3.28 15.37 -11.70
CA ALA A 152 -1.92 15.29 -12.24
C ALA A 152 -1.73 14.12 -13.21
N CYS A 153 -2.75 13.27 -13.42
CA CYS A 153 -2.66 12.05 -14.21
C CYS A 153 -3.06 12.22 -15.69
N ASP A 154 -2.81 13.40 -16.27
CA ASP A 154 -3.28 13.83 -17.61
C ASP A 154 -2.78 13.00 -18.82
N SER A 155 -1.83 12.09 -18.63
CA SER A 155 -1.20 11.30 -19.70
C SER A 155 -1.86 9.92 -19.96
N GLY A 156 -3.06 9.69 -19.41
CA GLY A 156 -3.79 8.44 -19.49
C GLY A 156 -3.53 7.56 -18.27
N GLY A 157 -4.60 7.04 -17.67
CA GLY A 157 -4.55 6.31 -16.40
C GLY A 157 -5.29 6.99 -15.24
N ASP A 158 -6.12 8.01 -15.49
CA ASP A 158 -6.89 8.77 -14.47
C ASP A 158 -7.61 7.86 -13.46
N CYS A 159 -8.19 6.76 -13.96
CA CYS A 159 -8.85 5.75 -13.13
C CYS A 159 -7.88 5.08 -12.15
N GLU A 160 -6.63 4.83 -12.54
CA GLU A 160 -5.64 4.20 -11.68
C GLU A 160 -5.23 5.10 -10.52
N CYS A 161 -4.95 6.38 -10.79
CA CYS A 161 -4.59 7.36 -9.74
C CYS A 161 -5.72 7.55 -8.73
N PHE A 162 -6.96 7.69 -9.21
CA PHE A 162 -8.13 7.75 -8.36
C PHE A 162 -8.27 6.48 -7.49
N CYS A 163 -8.21 5.29 -8.09
CA CYS A 163 -8.40 4.04 -7.37
C CYS A 163 -7.31 3.81 -6.32
N THR A 164 -6.06 4.17 -6.61
CA THR A 164 -4.96 4.05 -5.66
C THR A 164 -5.14 5.02 -4.48
N ALA A 165 -5.57 6.26 -4.73
CA ALA A 165 -5.83 7.24 -3.67
C ALA A 165 -6.98 6.81 -2.74
N VAL A 166 -8.09 6.29 -3.27
CA VAL A 166 -9.20 5.78 -2.45
C VAL A 166 -8.81 4.51 -1.70
N ALA A 167 -8.05 3.60 -2.32
CA ALA A 167 -7.52 2.40 -1.67
C ALA A 167 -6.63 2.74 -0.47
N ALA A 168 -5.81 3.81 -0.57
CA ALA A 168 -4.99 4.26 0.55
C ALA A 168 -5.82 4.69 1.76
N TYR A 169 -6.98 5.34 1.54
CA TYR A 169 -7.89 5.68 2.63
C TYR A 169 -8.58 4.43 3.21
N ALA A 170 -9.03 3.52 2.35
CA ALA A 170 -9.61 2.25 2.78
C ALA A 170 -8.64 1.40 3.61
N GLU A 171 -7.35 1.39 3.27
CA GLU A 171 -6.31 0.71 4.05
C GLU A 171 -6.11 1.38 5.42
N ALA A 172 -6.05 2.71 5.48
CA ALA A 172 -5.95 3.43 6.76
C ALA A 172 -7.19 3.16 7.66
N CYS A 173 -8.38 3.09 7.06
CA CYS A 173 -9.60 2.68 7.75
C CYS A 173 -9.50 1.27 8.31
N ASN A 174 -9.01 0.33 7.50
CA ASN A 174 -8.85 -1.07 7.86
C ASN A 174 -7.83 -1.23 9.02
N GLU A 175 -6.71 -0.52 8.98
CA GLU A 175 -5.75 -0.47 10.10
C GLU A 175 -6.38 0.11 11.39
N ALA A 176 -7.31 1.06 11.26
CA ALA A 176 -8.10 1.59 12.38
C ALA A 176 -9.30 0.70 12.77
N GLY A 177 -9.41 -0.50 12.19
CA GLY A 177 -10.46 -1.48 12.48
C GLY A 177 -11.84 -1.10 11.91
N ALA A 178 -11.89 -0.33 10.83
CA ALA A 178 -13.10 -0.07 10.04
C ALA A 178 -12.96 -0.72 8.65
N CYS A 179 -13.64 -1.84 8.44
CA CYS A 179 -13.60 -2.56 7.19
C CYS A 179 -14.60 -1.96 6.19
N ILE A 180 -14.12 -1.31 5.12
CA ILE A 180 -14.96 -0.59 4.15
C ILE A 180 -14.93 -1.29 2.78
N ALA A 181 -16.05 -1.84 2.35
CA ALA A 181 -16.22 -2.36 0.99
C ALA A 181 -16.64 -1.22 0.03
N TRP A 182 -15.65 -0.56 -0.57
CA TRP A 182 -15.87 0.66 -1.36
C TRP A 182 -15.90 0.45 -2.89
N ARG A 183 -15.32 -0.67 -3.38
CA ARG A 183 -15.31 -1.00 -4.82
C ARG A 183 -16.68 -1.45 -5.30
N SER A 184 -16.99 -1.14 -6.56
CA SER A 184 -18.20 -1.59 -7.26
C SER A 184 -17.89 -1.85 -8.73
N PRO A 185 -18.81 -2.46 -9.52
CA PRO A 185 -18.60 -2.64 -10.95
C PRO A 185 -18.35 -1.32 -11.71
N GLN A 186 -18.80 -0.18 -11.18
CA GLN A 186 -18.61 1.15 -11.76
C GLN A 186 -17.43 1.91 -11.13
N ILE A 187 -17.00 1.53 -9.92
CA ILE A 187 -15.97 2.23 -9.16
C ILE A 187 -14.84 1.24 -8.85
N CYS A 188 -13.73 1.39 -9.56
CA CYS A 188 -12.51 0.63 -9.34
C CYS A 188 -12.72 -0.90 -9.25
N PRO A 189 -13.35 -1.52 -10.26
CA PRO A 189 -13.70 -2.93 -10.23
C PRO A 189 -12.47 -3.83 -10.09
N LEU A 190 -12.65 -4.96 -9.41
CA LEU A 190 -11.64 -6.02 -9.28
C LEU A 190 -12.21 -7.32 -9.86
N PHE A 191 -11.57 -7.85 -10.90
CA PHE A 191 -12.02 -9.03 -11.63
C PHE A 191 -11.51 -10.31 -10.94
N CYS A 192 -12.17 -10.69 -9.84
CA CYS A 192 -11.80 -11.87 -9.05
C CYS A 192 -12.21 -13.19 -9.70
N ASP A 193 -13.33 -13.16 -10.41
CA ASP A 193 -13.92 -14.27 -11.16
C ASP A 193 -13.05 -14.75 -12.31
N TYR A 194 -12.18 -13.89 -12.83
CA TYR A 194 -11.16 -14.24 -13.82
C TYR A 194 -10.30 -15.46 -13.41
N TYR A 195 -10.09 -15.65 -12.09
CA TYR A 195 -9.29 -16.74 -11.55
C TYR A 195 -10.08 -18.03 -11.32
N ASN A 196 -11.41 -18.01 -11.46
CA ASN A 196 -12.24 -19.18 -11.24
C ASN A 196 -12.21 -20.13 -12.46
N PRO A 197 -12.02 -21.44 -12.24
CA PRO A 197 -12.32 -22.44 -13.25
C PRO A 197 -13.80 -22.37 -13.69
N PRO A 198 -14.14 -22.81 -14.92
CA PRO A 198 -15.52 -22.84 -15.37
C PRO A 198 -16.43 -23.64 -14.44
N GLY A 199 -17.49 -23.01 -13.93
CA GLY A 199 -18.45 -23.63 -13.01
C GLY A 199 -18.06 -23.58 -11.54
N GLU A 200 -16.88 -23.07 -11.21
CA GLU A 200 -16.38 -22.93 -9.84
C GLU A 200 -16.47 -21.47 -9.35
N CYS A 201 -16.42 -21.28 -8.03
CA CYS A 201 -16.50 -19.96 -7.40
C CYS A 201 -15.60 -19.90 -6.16
N GLU A 202 -14.29 -20.02 -6.36
CA GLU A 202 -13.29 -20.15 -5.29
C GLU A 202 -12.64 -18.80 -4.94
N TRP A 203 -12.40 -17.96 -5.96
CA TRP A 203 -11.76 -16.66 -5.81
C TRP A 203 -12.78 -15.56 -5.58
N HIS A 204 -12.68 -14.90 -4.43
CA HIS A 204 -13.60 -13.86 -3.99
C HIS A 204 -12.86 -12.58 -3.62
N TYR A 205 -13.52 -11.45 -3.83
CA TYR A 205 -13.05 -10.17 -3.32
C TYR A 205 -13.23 -10.10 -1.80
N LYS A 206 -12.16 -9.75 -1.09
CA LYS A 206 -12.15 -9.42 0.34
C LYS A 206 -11.64 -7.99 0.51
N ALA A 207 -12.55 -7.06 0.80
CA ALA A 207 -12.24 -5.64 0.94
C ALA A 207 -11.18 -5.34 2.00
N CYS A 208 -11.10 -6.17 3.04
CA CYS A 208 -10.23 -5.99 4.18
C CYS A 208 -9.32 -7.21 4.34
N GLY A 209 -9.02 -7.88 3.24
CA GLY A 209 -8.23 -9.09 3.19
C GLY A 209 -8.82 -10.29 3.91
N ALA A 210 -8.07 -11.38 3.84
CA ALA A 210 -8.29 -12.55 4.67
C ALA A 210 -7.23 -12.62 5.77
N GLN A 211 -7.55 -13.34 6.85
CA GLN A 211 -6.55 -13.71 7.84
C GLN A 211 -5.45 -14.55 7.18
N CYS A 212 -4.26 -14.57 7.80
CA CYS A 212 -3.12 -15.33 7.29
C CYS A 212 -3.50 -16.76 6.91
N MET A 213 -3.31 -17.12 5.64
CA MET A 213 -3.71 -18.42 5.10
C MET A 213 -2.53 -19.38 5.05
N LYS A 214 -2.85 -20.68 5.20
CA LYS A 214 -1.93 -21.76 4.86
C LYS A 214 -1.79 -21.83 3.35
N THR A 215 -0.57 -21.88 2.87
CA THR A 215 -0.25 -22.05 1.44
C THR A 215 0.97 -22.96 1.31
N CYS A 216 1.30 -23.43 0.10
CA CYS A 216 2.53 -24.20 -0.10
C CYS A 216 3.80 -23.40 0.27
N ARG A 217 3.76 -22.06 0.21
CA ARG A 217 4.83 -21.15 0.67
C ARG A 217 4.66 -20.71 2.12
N ASN A 218 3.55 -21.06 2.77
CA ASN A 218 3.27 -20.80 4.18
C ASN A 218 2.60 -22.01 4.85
N PRO A 219 3.27 -23.17 4.95
CA PRO A 219 2.60 -24.39 5.42
C PRO A 219 2.11 -24.27 6.88
N SER A 220 2.77 -23.48 7.71
CA SER A 220 2.35 -23.22 9.09
C SER A 220 1.12 -22.31 9.18
N GLY A 221 0.84 -21.49 8.16
CA GLY A 221 -0.19 -20.45 8.22
C GLY A 221 0.15 -19.34 9.22
N SER A 222 1.43 -19.16 9.56
CA SER A 222 1.89 -18.11 10.44
C SER A 222 2.31 -16.91 9.61
N CYS A 223 1.80 -15.72 9.94
CA CYS A 223 2.25 -14.44 9.38
C CYS A 223 2.62 -13.53 10.54
N SER A 224 3.50 -12.56 10.31
CA SER A 224 3.74 -11.50 11.30
C SER A 224 2.42 -10.79 11.64
N THR A 225 2.17 -10.60 12.94
CA THR A 225 1.03 -9.83 13.45
C THR A 225 1.10 -8.35 13.07
N GLN A 226 2.25 -7.90 12.55
CA GLN A 226 2.44 -6.54 12.04
C GLN A 226 1.92 -6.36 10.61
N ILE A 227 1.57 -7.46 9.91
CA ILE A 227 0.96 -7.41 8.59
C ILE A 227 -0.55 -7.30 8.78
N PRO A 228 -1.18 -6.15 8.45
CA PRO A 228 -2.63 -6.05 8.49
C PRO A 228 -3.26 -6.96 7.42
N PRO A 229 -4.53 -7.35 7.57
CA PRO A 229 -5.28 -7.98 6.50
C PRO A 229 -5.33 -7.06 5.26
N LEU A 230 -4.83 -7.50 4.10
CA LEU A 230 -4.70 -6.66 2.91
C LEU A 230 -5.81 -6.90 1.89
N GLU A 231 -6.41 -5.82 1.36
CA GLU A 231 -7.45 -5.87 0.32
C GLU A 231 -7.06 -6.77 -0.87
N GLY A 232 -8.00 -7.57 -1.37
CA GLY A 232 -7.88 -8.13 -2.71
C GLY A 232 -8.61 -9.46 -2.92
N THR A 233 -8.16 -10.17 -3.95
CA THR A 233 -8.70 -11.47 -4.33
C THR A 233 -8.13 -12.56 -3.43
N VAL A 234 -9.01 -13.37 -2.85
CA VAL A 234 -8.66 -14.48 -1.97
C VAL A 234 -9.41 -15.74 -2.39
N ASP A 235 -8.70 -16.85 -2.45
CA ASP A 235 -9.29 -18.18 -2.56
C ASP A 235 -9.84 -18.63 -1.19
N ILE A 236 -11.14 -18.86 -1.12
CA ILE A 236 -11.85 -19.23 0.12
C ILE A 236 -11.60 -20.69 0.54
N HIS A 237 -11.07 -21.53 -0.34
CA HIS A 237 -10.75 -22.92 -0.04
C HIS A 237 -9.36 -23.08 0.60
N LEU A 238 -8.46 -22.11 0.53
CA LEU A 238 -7.12 -22.18 1.16
C LEU A 238 -7.14 -22.28 2.69
N GLY A 239 -8.26 -21.94 3.34
CA GLY A 239 -8.47 -22.15 4.79
C GLY A 239 -8.93 -23.57 5.15
N SER A 240 -9.45 -24.30 4.15
CA SER A 240 -9.83 -25.70 4.26
C SER A 240 -8.73 -26.50 3.58
N ILE A 241 -7.79 -27.06 4.33
CA ILE A 241 -7.05 -28.23 3.83
C ILE A 241 -8.08 -29.37 3.79
N LEU A 242 -9.01 -29.31 2.85
CA LEU A 242 -9.61 -30.50 2.31
C LEU A 242 -8.48 -31.14 1.53
N LEU A 243 -8.06 -32.29 2.01
CA LEU A 243 -7.33 -33.31 1.26
C LEU A 243 -8.17 -33.70 0.02
N THR A 244 -8.36 -32.79 -0.93
CA THR A 244 -8.89 -33.15 -2.25
C THR A 244 -7.72 -33.64 -3.07
N THR A 245 -7.54 -34.96 -2.98
CA THR A 245 -6.78 -35.80 -3.90
C THR A 245 -6.80 -35.23 -5.33
N ILE A 246 -5.71 -34.61 -5.78
CA ILE A 246 -5.54 -34.28 -7.19
C ILE A 246 -5.20 -35.59 -7.90
N PHE A 247 -6.19 -36.19 -8.57
CA PHE A 247 -5.94 -37.27 -9.50
C PHE A 247 -5.34 -36.68 -10.79
N TYR A 248 -4.01 -36.68 -10.89
CA TYR A 248 -3.33 -36.55 -12.19
C TYR A 248 -2.86 -37.94 -12.61
N ASN A 249 -3.47 -38.52 -13.66
CA ASN A 249 -3.05 -39.78 -14.28
C ASN A 249 -2.83 -40.98 -13.32
N ARG A 250 -3.81 -41.33 -12.47
CA ARG A 250 -3.84 -42.59 -11.70
C ARG A 250 -2.60 -42.91 -10.84
N HIS A 251 -1.75 -41.93 -10.53
CA HIS A 251 -0.65 -42.11 -9.59
C HIS A 251 -0.80 -41.12 -8.44
N LEU A 252 -0.91 -41.65 -7.22
CA LEU A 252 -0.84 -40.85 -6.00
C LEU A 252 0.54 -40.22 -5.91
N VAL A 253 0.60 -38.89 -5.92
CA VAL A 253 1.77 -38.14 -5.48
C VAL A 253 1.38 -37.44 -4.20
N PHE A 254 1.96 -37.88 -3.08
CA PHE A 254 1.93 -37.14 -1.83
C PHE A 254 3.01 -36.07 -1.91
N ILE A 255 2.66 -34.80 -1.70
CA ILE A 255 3.62 -33.74 -1.32
C ILE A 255 3.22 -33.27 0.07
#